data_AF-A0A2U0T0M6-F1
#
_entry.id   AF-A0A2U0T0M6-F1
#
_cell.length_a   1.000
_cell.length_b   1.000
_cell.length_c   1.000
_cell.angle_alpha   90.00
_cell.angle_beta   90.00
_cell.angle_gamma   90.00
#
_symmetry.space_group_name_H-M   'P 1'
#
loop_
_entity.id
_entity.type
_entity.pdbx_description
1 polymer ?
#
loop_
_entity_poly.entity_id
_entity_poly.type
_entity_poly.pdbx_seq_one_letter_code
_entity_poly.pdbx_strand_id
1 'polypeptide(L)'
;MSVLQELDELLCGDDEEYERLDLFLDADELVGQLQSADVPALLALWRVRGLCWQQRYTQASSNIDGAVLRALLAGLLQIKEATHGVFELMSRLPPVADNSPLSEALLDYAEHAWHANQERQRQIQISCWSCGLSGRLLKRLGLSAWKDAGL
;
A
#
# COMPACT_ATOMS: atom_id res chain seq x y z
N MET A 1 -11.34 -1.29 -24.22
CA MET A 1 -11.40 -1.49 -22.75
C MET A 1 -10.19 -0.78 -22.17
N SER A 2 -10.31 -0.01 -21.11
CA SER A 2 -9.14 0.59 -20.47
C SER A 2 -8.47 -0.43 -19.54
N VAL A 3 -7.16 -0.31 -19.34
CA VAL A 3 -6.39 -1.16 -18.40
C VAL A 3 -7.06 -1.20 -17.03
N LEU A 4 -7.50 -0.05 -16.52
CA LEU A 4 -8.15 0.05 -15.23
C LEU A 4 -9.50 -0.69 -15.17
N GLN A 5 -10.28 -0.68 -16.26
CA GLN A 5 -11.55 -1.40 -16.30
C GLN A 5 -11.31 -2.91 -16.29
N GLU A 6 -10.35 -3.39 -17.09
CA GLU A 6 -9.96 -4.80 -17.15
C GLU A 6 -9.44 -5.29 -15.79
N LEU A 7 -8.60 -4.48 -15.14
CA LEU A 7 -8.12 -4.77 -13.80
C LEU A 7 -9.26 -4.83 -12.78
N ASP A 8 -10.21 -3.90 -12.82
CA ASP A 8 -11.35 -3.91 -11.91
C ASP A 8 -12.23 -5.16 -12.08
N GLU A 9 -12.51 -5.54 -13.33
CA GLU A 9 -13.26 -6.76 -13.65
C GLU A 9 -12.54 -8.02 -13.16
N LEU A 10 -11.23 -8.12 -13.38
CA LEU A 10 -10.40 -9.25 -12.93
C LEU A 10 -10.39 -9.37 -11.40
N LEU A 11 -10.19 -8.27 -10.69
CA LEU A 11 -10.14 -8.24 -9.23
C LEU A 11 -11.51 -8.47 -8.58
N CYS A 12 -12.61 -8.20 -9.29
CA CYS A 12 -13.98 -8.51 -8.87
C CYS A 12 -14.43 -9.94 -9.19
N GLY A 13 -13.58 -10.75 -9.82
CA GLY A 13 -13.87 -12.15 -10.14
C GLY A 13 -14.12 -13.03 -8.90
N ASP A 14 -14.58 -14.25 -9.16
CA ASP A 14 -14.84 -15.25 -8.12
C ASP A 14 -13.56 -15.64 -7.38
N ASP A 15 -13.66 -15.85 -6.06
CA ASP A 15 -12.52 -16.13 -5.19
C ASP A 15 -11.84 -17.47 -5.50
N GLU A 16 -12.62 -18.52 -5.73
CA GLU A 16 -12.06 -19.84 -6.04
C GLU A 16 -11.42 -19.84 -7.42
N GLU A 17 -12.01 -19.12 -8.38
CA GLU A 17 -11.44 -18.99 -9.71
C GLU A 17 -10.15 -18.16 -9.72
N TYR A 18 -10.12 -17.04 -8.98
CA TYR A 18 -8.96 -16.15 -8.89
C TYR A 18 -7.73 -16.88 -8.35
N GLU A 19 -7.90 -17.68 -7.30
CA GLU A 19 -6.82 -18.47 -6.72
C GLU A 19 -6.45 -19.68 -7.60
N ARG A 20 -7.45 -20.42 -8.11
CA ARG A 20 -7.20 -21.63 -8.90
C ARG A 20 -6.50 -21.36 -10.23
N LEU A 21 -6.75 -20.19 -10.83
CA LEU A 21 -6.19 -19.81 -12.12
C LEU A 21 -4.96 -18.90 -12.00
N ASP A 22 -4.47 -18.65 -10.78
CA ASP A 22 -3.33 -17.76 -10.54
C ASP A 22 -3.52 -16.35 -11.15
N LEU A 23 -4.76 -15.82 -11.14
CA LEU A 23 -5.10 -14.53 -11.77
C LEU A 23 -4.37 -13.33 -11.15
N PHE A 24 -3.66 -13.53 -10.04
CA PHE A 24 -2.77 -12.52 -9.47
C PHE A 24 -1.60 -12.16 -10.39
N LEU A 25 -1.16 -13.07 -11.26
CA LEU A 25 -0.11 -12.79 -12.26
C LEU A 25 -0.65 -11.84 -13.34
N ASP A 26 -1.82 -12.14 -13.88
CA ASP A 26 -2.49 -11.28 -14.87
C ASP A 26 -2.81 -9.91 -14.28
N ALA A 27 -3.26 -9.87 -13.02
CA ALA A 27 -3.49 -8.63 -12.31
C ALA A 27 -2.19 -7.81 -12.14
N ASP A 28 -1.06 -8.48 -11.87
CA ASP A 28 0.22 -7.82 -11.69
C ASP A 28 0.76 -7.21 -12.99
N GLU A 29 0.54 -7.88 -14.13
CA GLU A 29 0.82 -7.33 -15.45
C GLU A 29 -0.04 -6.10 -15.76
N LEU A 30 -1.33 -6.13 -15.41
CA LEU A 30 -2.22 -4.97 -15.59
C LEU A 30 -1.84 -3.81 -14.66
N VAL A 31 -1.47 -4.09 -13.41
CA VAL A 31 -0.99 -3.06 -12.48
C VAL A 31 0.30 -2.40 -12.98
N GLY A 32 1.21 -3.17 -13.57
CA GLY A 32 2.45 -2.65 -14.17
C GLY A 32 2.21 -1.73 -15.38
N GLN A 33 1.04 -1.80 -16.02
CA GLN A 33 0.67 -0.97 -17.16
C GLN A 33 -0.02 0.36 -16.75
N LEU A 34 -0.43 0.49 -15.48
CA LEU A 34 -1.09 1.69 -14.99
C LEU A 34 -0.21 2.92 -15.18
N GLN A 35 -0.84 4.04 -15.50
CA GLN A 35 -0.19 5.34 -15.63
C GLN A 35 -0.61 6.25 -14.47
N SER A 36 0.18 7.31 -14.23
CA SER A 36 -0.17 8.30 -13.19
C SER A 36 -1.54 8.95 -13.43
N ALA A 37 -2.00 9.00 -14.69
CA ALA A 37 -3.32 9.51 -15.07
C ALA A 37 -4.48 8.60 -14.61
N ASP A 38 -4.23 7.32 -14.36
CA ASP A 38 -5.25 6.36 -13.91
C ASP A 38 -5.51 6.44 -12.39
N VAL A 39 -4.57 7.03 -11.63
CA VAL A 39 -4.60 7.08 -10.16
C VAL A 39 -5.89 7.69 -9.60
N PRO A 40 -6.44 8.82 -10.13
CA PRO A 40 -7.70 9.36 -9.63
C PRO A 40 -8.87 8.37 -9.76
N ALA A 41 -8.96 7.65 -10.88
CA ALA A 41 -10.00 6.66 -11.10
C ALA A 41 -9.78 5.41 -10.24
N LEU A 42 -8.52 4.99 -10.07
CA LEU A 42 -8.14 3.91 -9.16
C LEU A 42 -8.52 4.23 -7.71
N LEU A 43 -8.28 5.46 -7.23
CA LEU A 43 -8.70 5.91 -5.90
C LEU A 43 -10.22 5.96 -5.76
N ALA A 44 -10.95 6.25 -6.83
CA ALA A 44 -12.41 6.18 -6.82
C ALA A 44 -12.89 4.73 -6.67
N LEU A 45 -12.30 3.78 -7.40
CA LEU A 45 -12.56 2.34 -7.23
C LEU A 45 -12.23 1.89 -5.80
N TRP A 46 -11.09 2.31 -5.26
CA TRP A 46 -10.66 1.95 -3.90
C TRP A 46 -11.71 2.27 -2.84
N ARG A 47 -12.45 3.39 -3.00
CA ARG A 47 -13.51 3.80 -2.08
C ARG A 47 -14.79 2.98 -2.20
N VAL A 48 -15.09 2.49 -3.40
CA VAL A 48 -16.35 1.78 -3.70
C VAL A 48 -16.18 0.27 -3.56
N ARG A 49 -14.98 -0.25 -3.83
CA ARG A 49 -14.64 -1.67 -3.75
C ARG A 49 -14.28 -2.06 -2.32
N GLY A 50 -14.65 -3.29 -1.95
CA GLY A 50 -14.45 -3.84 -0.62
C GLY A 50 -13.04 -4.38 -0.37
N LEU A 51 -12.84 -4.94 0.82
CA LEU A 51 -11.55 -5.43 1.30
C LEU A 51 -10.90 -6.48 0.36
N CYS A 52 -11.67 -7.45 -0.15
CA CYS A 52 -11.14 -8.50 -1.02
C CYS A 52 -10.47 -7.92 -2.28
N TRP A 53 -11.13 -6.96 -2.93
CA TRP A 53 -10.56 -6.26 -4.09
C TRP A 53 -9.26 -5.53 -3.74
N GLN A 54 -9.23 -4.83 -2.61
CA GLN A 54 -8.05 -4.09 -2.16
C GLN A 54 -6.88 -5.04 -1.83
N GLN A 55 -7.16 -6.18 -1.18
CA GLN A 55 -6.18 -7.22 -0.90
C GLN A 55 -5.56 -7.77 -2.18
N ARG A 56 -6.38 -8.15 -3.16
CA ARG A 56 -5.91 -8.64 -4.45
C ARG A 56 -5.06 -7.61 -5.20
N TYR A 57 -5.51 -6.35 -5.23
CA TYR A 57 -4.74 -5.27 -5.84
C TYR A 57 -3.35 -5.16 -5.19
N THR A 58 -3.28 -5.13 -3.86
CA THR A 58 -2.00 -4.98 -3.13
C THR A 58 -1.09 -6.20 -3.30
N GLN A 59 -1.66 -7.40 -3.40
CA GLN A 59 -0.94 -8.64 -3.70
C GLN A 59 -0.31 -8.57 -5.09
N ALA A 60 -1.07 -8.12 -6.09
CA ALA A 60 -0.67 -7.96 -7.48
C ALA A 60 0.07 -6.65 -7.77
N SER A 61 0.65 -5.99 -6.77
CA SER A 61 1.38 -4.71 -6.96
C SER A 61 2.90 -4.90 -6.95
N SER A 62 3.41 -6.03 -7.45
CA SER A 62 4.85 -6.29 -7.45
C SER A 62 5.58 -5.49 -8.53
N ASN A 63 4.93 -5.27 -9.67
CA ASN A 63 5.46 -4.53 -10.82
C ASN A 63 4.90 -3.10 -10.97
N ILE A 64 4.24 -2.56 -9.94
CA ILE A 64 3.68 -1.21 -9.98
C ILE A 64 4.77 -0.15 -10.24
N ASP A 65 4.51 0.77 -11.17
CA ASP A 65 5.42 1.88 -11.43
C ASP A 65 5.59 2.78 -10.19
N GLY A 66 6.81 3.26 -9.98
CA GLY A 66 7.15 4.05 -8.79
C GLY A 66 6.42 5.38 -8.69
N ALA A 67 6.10 6.05 -9.80
CA ALA A 67 5.33 7.29 -9.78
C ALA A 67 3.86 7.01 -9.49
N VAL A 68 3.29 5.95 -10.07
CA VAL A 68 1.92 5.48 -9.78
C VAL A 68 1.78 5.11 -8.31
N LEU A 69 2.70 4.30 -7.77
CA LEU A 69 2.72 3.89 -6.37
C LEU A 69 2.74 5.09 -5.42
N ARG A 70 3.63 6.06 -5.68
CA ARG A 70 3.73 7.28 -4.86
C ARG A 70 2.46 8.13 -4.90
N ALA A 71 1.88 8.30 -6.09
CA ALA A 71 0.63 9.04 -6.26
C ALA A 71 -0.55 8.32 -5.59
N LEU A 72 -0.62 7.00 -5.72
CA LEU A 72 -1.64 6.16 -5.07
C LEU A 72 -1.53 6.27 -3.54
N LEU A 73 -0.34 6.08 -2.97
CA LEU A 73 -0.11 6.24 -1.52
C LEU A 73 -0.52 7.63 -1.03
N ALA A 74 -0.10 8.69 -1.74
CA ALA A 74 -0.49 10.06 -1.40
C ALA A 74 -2.01 10.24 -1.38
N GLY A 75 -2.73 9.64 -2.34
CA GLY A 75 -4.18 9.68 -2.41
C GLY A 75 -4.88 8.85 -1.33
N LEU A 76 -4.37 7.66 -1.03
CA LEU A 76 -4.91 6.79 0.01
C LEU A 76 -4.84 7.43 1.40
N LEU A 77 -3.74 8.13 1.70
CA LEU A 77 -3.58 8.88 2.95
C LEU A 77 -4.63 9.98 3.16
N GLN A 78 -5.30 10.43 2.09
CA GLN A 78 -6.39 11.42 2.18
C GLN A 78 -7.76 10.79 2.43
N ILE A 79 -7.89 9.46 2.34
CA ILE A 79 -9.15 8.76 2.54
C ILE A 79 -9.29 8.37 4.02
N LYS A 80 -10.13 9.12 4.76
CA LYS A 80 -10.29 8.97 6.21
C LYS A 80 -10.72 7.56 6.67
N GLU A 81 -11.38 6.78 5.82
CA GLU A 81 -11.96 5.47 6.15
C GLU A 81 -11.18 4.28 5.54
N ALA A 82 -10.29 4.52 4.58
CA ALA A 82 -9.57 3.44 3.88
C ALA A 82 -8.24 3.13 4.58
N THR A 83 -8.27 2.12 5.46
CA THR A 83 -7.11 1.71 6.27
C THR A 83 -6.37 0.48 5.75
N HIS A 84 -6.82 -0.11 4.64
CA HIS A 84 -6.22 -1.30 4.07
C HIS A 84 -5.34 -0.96 2.86
N GLY A 85 -4.21 -1.65 2.74
CA GLY A 85 -3.29 -1.57 1.60
C GLY A 85 -2.19 -0.53 1.71
N VAL A 86 -2.28 0.48 2.59
CA VAL A 86 -1.21 1.48 2.73
C VAL A 86 0.11 0.84 3.15
N PHE A 87 0.11 -0.02 4.19
CA PHE A 87 1.33 -0.66 4.67
C PHE A 87 1.85 -1.73 3.70
N GLU A 88 0.96 -2.45 3.03
CA GLU A 88 1.28 -3.40 1.99
C GLU A 88 1.95 -2.70 0.80
N LEU A 89 1.39 -1.58 0.33
CA LEU A 89 1.95 -0.77 -0.77
C LEU A 89 3.24 -0.05 -0.37
N MET A 90 3.37 0.40 0.88
CA MET A 90 4.64 0.94 1.38
C MET A 90 5.80 -0.06 1.20
N SER A 91 5.52 -1.36 1.32
CA SER A 91 6.56 -2.39 1.11
C SER A 91 7.05 -2.52 -0.32
N ARG A 92 6.37 -1.87 -1.28
CA ARG A 92 6.74 -1.81 -2.70
C ARG A 92 7.55 -0.56 -3.05
N LEU A 93 7.69 0.39 -2.11
CA LEU A 93 8.55 1.56 -2.32
C LEU A 93 10.02 1.14 -2.38
N PRO A 94 10.87 1.90 -3.09
CA PRO A 94 12.31 1.70 -3.01
C PRO A 94 12.80 1.74 -1.55
N PRO A 95 13.83 0.94 -1.19
CA PRO A 95 14.35 0.85 0.17
C PRO A 95 15.23 2.05 0.56
N VAL A 96 14.76 3.25 0.25
CA VAL A 96 15.46 4.51 0.47
C VAL A 96 14.44 5.53 0.98
N ALA A 97 14.60 5.91 2.25
CA ALA A 97 13.85 7.02 2.78
C ALA A 97 14.35 8.33 2.14
N ASP A 98 13.40 9.14 1.68
CA ASP A 98 13.66 10.50 1.23
C ASP A 98 12.99 11.52 2.17
N ASN A 99 13.32 12.80 2.01
CA ASN A 99 12.68 13.90 2.74
C ASN A 99 11.49 14.48 1.94
N SER A 100 10.84 13.66 1.11
CA SER A 100 9.68 14.13 0.34
C SER A 100 8.47 14.36 1.25
N PRO A 101 7.51 15.21 0.83
CA PRO A 101 6.23 15.36 1.53
C PRO A 101 5.48 14.04 1.71
N LEU A 102 5.60 13.10 0.77
CA LEU A 102 5.00 11.77 0.89
C LEU A 102 5.63 10.97 2.03
N SER A 103 6.96 10.96 2.13
CA SER A 103 7.65 10.25 3.22
C SER A 103 7.29 10.80 4.61
N GLU A 104 7.14 12.12 4.74
CA GLU A 104 6.64 12.71 6.00
C GLU A 104 5.19 12.31 6.28
N ALA A 105 4.30 12.34 5.28
CA ALA A 105 2.92 11.92 5.44
C ALA A 105 2.77 10.42 5.80
N LEU A 106 3.63 9.56 5.23
CA LEU A 106 3.69 8.14 5.58
C LEU A 106 4.21 7.92 7.01
N LEU A 107 5.17 8.74 7.47
CA LEU A 107 5.62 8.72 8.87
C LEU A 107 4.53 9.16 9.83
N ASP A 108 3.83 10.26 9.53
CA ASP A 108 2.70 10.73 10.31
C ASP A 108 1.65 9.62 10.40
N TYR A 109 1.29 9.00 9.28
CA TYR A 109 0.35 7.89 9.24
C TYR A 109 0.80 6.69 10.08
N ALA A 110 2.07 6.28 9.94
CA ALA A 110 2.62 5.15 10.68
C ALA A 110 2.67 5.40 12.19
N GLU A 111 3.03 6.61 12.61
CA GLU A 111 3.05 7.04 14.01
C GLU A 111 1.64 7.03 14.62
N HIS A 112 0.64 7.58 13.92
CA HIS A 112 -0.74 7.53 14.38
C HIS A 112 -1.26 6.08 14.47
N ALA A 113 -1.00 5.26 13.45
CA ALA A 113 -1.41 3.86 13.43
C ALA A 113 -0.74 3.03 14.55
N TRP A 114 0.52 3.33 14.86
CA TRP A 114 1.29 2.67 15.92
C TRP A 114 0.63 2.82 17.29
N HIS A 115 0.13 4.02 17.60
CA HIS A 115 -0.56 4.30 18.84
C HIS A 115 -2.00 3.79 18.85
N ALA A 116 -2.66 3.73 17.69
CA ALA A 116 -4.06 3.32 17.59
C ALA A 116 -4.28 1.80 17.69
N ASN A 117 -3.35 0.97 17.20
CA ASN A 117 -3.53 -0.48 17.16
C ASN A 117 -2.23 -1.26 17.37
N GLN A 118 -2.08 -1.89 18.54
CA GLN A 118 -0.92 -2.70 18.88
C GLN A 118 -0.75 -3.93 17.99
N GLU A 119 -1.83 -4.55 17.52
CA GLU A 119 -1.78 -5.75 16.66
C GLU A 119 -1.11 -5.47 15.32
N ARG A 120 -1.10 -4.20 14.87
CA ARG A 120 -0.48 -3.77 13.62
C ARG A 120 0.99 -3.37 13.75
N GLN A 121 1.55 -3.31 14.96
CA GLN A 121 2.92 -2.81 15.17
C GLN A 121 3.99 -3.57 14.39
N ARG A 122 3.86 -4.90 14.28
CA ARG A 122 4.78 -5.71 13.47
C ARG A 122 4.67 -5.41 11.97
N GLN A 123 3.45 -5.18 11.47
CA GLN A 123 3.25 -4.77 10.08
C GLN A 123 3.88 -3.39 9.84
N ILE A 124 3.64 -2.44 10.74
CA ILE A 124 4.21 -1.09 10.68
C ILE A 124 5.74 -1.14 10.65
N GLN A 125 6.36 -1.95 11.53
CA GLN A 125 7.80 -2.18 11.55
C GLN A 125 8.30 -2.67 10.19
N ILE A 126 7.71 -3.74 9.66
CA ILE A 126 8.13 -4.36 8.38
C ILE A 126 8.01 -3.36 7.23
N SER A 127 6.87 -2.66 7.14
CA SER A 127 6.61 -1.68 6.08
C SER A 127 7.50 -0.45 6.17
N CYS A 128 7.82 0.03 7.38
CA CYS A 128 8.75 1.16 7.54
C CYS A 128 10.20 0.73 7.32
N TRP A 129 10.55 -0.52 7.60
CA TRP A 129 11.88 -1.06 7.31
C TRP A 129 12.12 -1.19 5.81
N SER A 130 11.16 -1.76 5.08
CA SER A 130 11.27 -2.00 3.64
C SER A 130 11.45 -0.72 2.82
N CYS A 131 10.85 0.41 3.23
CA CYS A 131 11.01 1.71 2.56
C CYS A 131 12.03 2.65 3.24
N GLY A 132 12.80 2.16 4.23
CA GLY A 132 13.85 2.94 4.91
C GLY A 132 13.36 3.96 5.95
N LEU A 133 12.06 4.05 6.24
CA LEU A 133 11.48 4.98 7.21
C LEU A 133 11.69 4.56 8.68
N SER A 134 12.11 3.32 8.95
CA SER A 134 12.27 2.76 10.30
C SER A 134 13.01 3.68 11.28
N GLY A 135 14.19 4.20 10.92
CA GLY A 135 14.98 5.04 11.83
C GLY A 135 14.27 6.36 12.20
N ARG A 136 13.53 6.94 11.24
CA ARG A 136 12.77 8.18 11.47
C ARG A 136 11.53 7.92 12.33
N LEU A 137 10.85 6.80 12.11
CA LEU A 137 9.72 6.39 12.94
C LEU A 137 10.17 6.09 14.37
N LEU A 138 11.24 5.31 14.58
CA LEU A 138 11.81 5.04 15.91
C LEU A 138 12.13 6.33 16.66
N LYS A 139 12.74 7.32 15.99
CA LYS A 139 13.02 8.63 16.57
C LYS A 139 11.75 9.38 17.01
N ARG A 140 10.68 9.37 16.21
CA ARG A 140 9.38 9.98 16.54
C ARG A 140 8.73 9.30 17.75
N LEU A 141 8.83 7.97 17.82
CA LEU A 141 8.33 7.15 18.92
C LEU A 141 9.19 7.24 20.20
N GLY A 142 10.35 7.91 20.16
CA GLY A 142 11.28 7.96 21.30
C GLY A 142 12.00 6.63 21.59
N LEU A 143 12.10 5.75 20.59
CA LEU A 143 12.72 4.43 20.69
C LEU A 143 14.12 4.43 20.05
N SER A 144 15.04 3.64 20.58
CA SER A 144 16.38 3.47 19.99
C SER A 144 16.43 2.29 19.02
N ALA A 145 15.61 1.26 19.27
CA ALA A 145 15.47 0.08 18.42
C ALA A 145 14.09 -0.56 18.57
N TRP A 146 13.69 -1.38 17.58
CA TRP A 146 12.41 -2.10 17.61
C TRP A 146 12.24 -3.04 18.81
N LYS A 147 13.35 -3.62 19.29
CA LYS A 147 13.38 -4.46 20.51
C LYS A 147 12.87 -3.71 21.75
N ASP A 148 13.01 -2.38 21.79
CA ASP A 148 12.54 -1.57 22.92
C ASP A 148 11.00 -1.55 22.99
N ALA A 149 10.33 -1.89 21.88
CA ALA A 149 8.88 -2.11 21.78
C ALA A 149 8.48 -3.60 21.78
N GLY A 150 9.42 -4.53 22.02
CA GLY A 150 9.14 -5.97 22.03
C GLY A 150 9.02 -6.62 20.64
N LEU A 151 9.57 -5.99 19.59
CA LEU A 151 9.58 -6.48 18.21
C LEU A 151 10.98 -6.88 17.71
#